data_AF-A0A212TM21-F1
#
_entry.id   AF-A0A212TM21-F1
#
_cell.length_a   1.000
_cell.length_b   1.000
_cell.length_c   1.000
_cell.angle_alpha   90.00
_cell.angle_beta   90.00
_cell.angle_gamma   90.00
#
_symmetry.space_group_name_H-M   'P 1'
#
loop_
_entity.id
_entity.type
_entity.pdbx_description
1 polymer ?
#
loop_
_entity_poly.entity_id
_entity_poly.type
_entity_poly.pdbx_seq_one_letter_code
_entity_poly.pdbx_strand_id
1 'polypeptide(L)' 'MKWLPSFVTLFLVFVAGLVLQVGSIFLSVNSFPTSPSFAWSMYLRLLGLLLMVVSPLLIMLKFFSRLDNKS' A
#
# COMPACT_ATOMS: atom_id res chain seq x y z
N MET A 1 -8.74 17.17 12.67
CA MET A 1 -8.65 15.71 12.34
C MET A 1 -9.58 15.21 11.22
N LYS A 2 -10.34 16.07 10.50
CA LYS A 2 -11.26 15.63 9.43
C LYS A 2 -10.58 15.04 8.18
N TRP A 3 -9.25 15.11 8.09
CA TRP A 3 -8.47 14.73 6.90
C TRP A 3 -7.86 13.32 6.94
N LEU A 4 -7.78 12.66 8.11
CA LEU A 4 -7.17 11.32 8.23
C LEU A 4 -8.22 10.21 8.01
N PRO A 5 -8.09 9.37 6.95
CA PRO A 5 -9.05 8.32 6.62
C PRO A 5 -9.30 7.36 7.80
N SER A 6 -10.45 6.70 7.84
CA SER A 6 -10.78 5.75 8.90
C SER A 6 -9.71 4.65 9.04
N PHE A 7 -9.55 4.05 10.23
CA PHE A 7 -8.62 2.92 10.41
C PHE A 7 -8.93 1.78 9.44
N VAL A 8 -10.22 1.51 9.21
CA VAL A 8 -10.67 0.51 8.23
C VAL A 8 -10.22 0.87 6.82
N THR A 9 -10.36 2.13 6.42
CA THR A 9 -9.90 2.61 5.11
C THR A 9 -8.39 2.44 4.96
N LEU A 10 -7.59 2.84 5.97
CA LEU A 10 -6.14 2.70 5.94
C LEU A 10 -5.71 1.22 5.90
N PHE A 11 -6.42 0.35 6.62
CA PHE A 11 -6.20 -1.09 6.57
C PHE A 11 -6.51 -1.67 5.18
N LEU A 12 -7.61 -1.26 4.55
CA LEU A 12 -7.94 -1.70 3.19
C LEU A 12 -6.91 -1.22 2.16
N VAL A 13 -6.36 -0.01 2.33
CA VAL A 13 -5.27 0.50 1.48
C VAL A 13 -3.99 -0.35 1.65
N PHE A 14 -3.69 -0.77 2.88
CA PHE A 14 -2.59 -1.70 3.14
C PHE A 14 -2.81 -3.06 2.45
N VAL A 15 -4.00 -3.63 2.59
CA VAL A 15 -4.38 -4.90 1.93
C VAL A 15 -4.31 -4.77 0.41
N ALA A 16 -4.77 -3.65 -0.15
CA ALA A 16 -4.65 -3.38 -1.59
C ALA A 16 -3.17 -3.34 -2.01
N GLY A 17 -2.30 -2.70 -1.22
CA GLY A 17 -0.86 -2.72 -1.45
C GLY A 17 -0.27 -4.14 -1.47
N LEU A 18 -0.68 -4.99 -0.53
CA LEU A 18 -0.29 -6.40 -0.50
C LEU A 18 -0.76 -7.16 -1.74
N VAL A 19 -2.02 -6.95 -2.16
CA VAL A 19 -2.59 -7.60 -3.36
C VAL A 19 -1.83 -7.16 -4.61
N LEU A 20 -1.52 -5.87 -4.76
CA LEU A 20 -0.70 -5.37 -5.86
C LEU A 20 0.69 -6.00 -5.86
N GLN A 21 1.26 -6.21 -4.67
CA GLN A 21 2.57 -6.81 -4.54
C GLN A 21 2.59 -8.28 -4.97
N VAL A 22 1.64 -9.06 -4.48
CA VAL A 22 1.47 -10.47 -4.89
C VAL A 22 1.15 -10.55 -6.38
N GLY A 23 0.22 -9.73 -6.87
CA GLY A 23 -0.15 -9.67 -8.28
C GLY A 23 1.04 -9.32 -9.18
N SER A 24 1.89 -8.38 -8.77
CA SER A 24 3.10 -8.01 -9.52
C SER A 24 4.08 -9.18 -9.68
N ILE A 25 4.22 -10.01 -8.63
CA ILE A 25 5.09 -11.17 -8.67
C ILE A 25 4.56 -12.16 -9.71
N PHE A 26 3.26 -12.51 -9.65
CA PHE A 26 2.63 -13.40 -10.63
C PHE A 26 2.76 -12.89 -12.06
N LEU A 27 2.63 -11.57 -12.26
CA LEU A 27 2.78 -10.96 -13.58
C LEU A 27 4.23 -11.04 -14.09
N SER A 28 5.21 -10.92 -13.18
CA SER A 28 6.63 -10.96 -13.53
C SER A 28 7.16 -12.36 -13.85
N VAL A 29 6.57 -13.42 -13.27
CA VAL A 29 7.08 -14.81 -13.33
C VAL A 29 7.14 -15.36 -14.76
N ASN A 30 6.24 -14.91 -15.64
CA ASN A 30 6.15 -15.40 -17.03
C ASN A 30 6.45 -14.32 -18.07
N SER A 31 6.92 -13.14 -17.65
CA SER A 31 7.16 -12.01 -18.56
C SER A 31 8.65 -11.81 -18.83
N PHE A 32 9.02 -11.70 -20.11
CA PHE A 32 10.39 -11.34 -20.49
C PHE A 32 10.73 -9.90 -20.05
N PRO A 33 11.98 -9.59 -19.68
CA PRO A 33 12.37 -8.26 -19.20
C PRO A 33 12.07 -7.11 -20.17
N THR A 34 12.05 -7.39 -21.46
CA THR A 34 11.73 -6.41 -22.53
C THR A 34 10.25 -6.29 -22.84
N SER A 35 9.39 -7.10 -22.19
CA SER A 35 7.96 -7.10 -22.45
C SER A 35 7.25 -5.95 -21.72
N PRO A 36 6.17 -5.39 -22.29
CA PRO A 36 5.33 -4.42 -21.61
C PRO A 36 4.81 -4.94 -20.27
N SER A 37 4.47 -6.23 -20.19
CA SER A 37 4.01 -6.90 -18.97
C SER A 37 5.02 -6.80 -17.83
N PHE A 38 6.31 -6.94 -18.13
CA PHE A 38 7.36 -6.79 -17.14
C PHE A 38 7.43 -5.35 -16.60
N ALA A 39 7.35 -4.34 -17.47
CA ALA A 39 7.30 -2.94 -17.05
C ALA A 39 6.07 -2.65 -16.16
N TRP A 40 4.89 -3.15 -16.53
CA TRP A 40 3.68 -3.06 -15.69
C TRP A 40 3.87 -3.72 -14.33
N SER A 41 4.48 -4.90 -14.27
CA SER A 41 4.77 -5.59 -13.01
C SER A 41 5.65 -4.72 -12.10
N MET A 42 6.63 -4.02 -12.65
CA MET A 42 7.52 -3.13 -11.88
C MET A 42 6.76 -1.93 -11.29
N TYR A 43 5.87 -1.29 -12.07
CA TYR A 43 5.05 -0.18 -11.56
C TYR A 43 4.07 -0.62 -10.48
N LEU A 44 3.40 -1.77 -10.66
CA LEU A 44 2.50 -2.32 -9.65
C LEU A 44 3.25 -2.67 -8.36
N ARG A 45 4.49 -3.16 -8.48
CA ARG A 45 5.35 -3.48 -7.36
C ARG A 45 5.76 -2.24 -6.57
N LEU A 46 6.13 -1.17 -7.25
CA LEU A 46 6.49 0.11 -6.61
C LEU A 46 5.27 0.73 -5.92
N LEU A 47 4.11 0.72 -6.57
CA LEU A 47 2.87 1.22 -6.00
C LEU A 47 2.44 0.39 -4.78
N GLY A 48 2.50 -0.95 -4.87
CA GLY A 48 2.20 -1.86 -3.78
C GLY A 48 3.06 -1.59 -2.54
N LEU A 49 4.38 -1.46 -2.73
CA LEU A 49 5.32 -1.10 -1.65
C LEU A 49 4.99 0.26 -1.03
N LEU A 50 4.71 1.27 -1.85
CA LEU A 50 4.37 2.60 -1.37
C LEU A 50 3.13 2.56 -0.47
N LEU A 51 2.07 1.86 -0.91
CA LEU A 51 0.85 1.70 -0.10
C LEU A 51 1.12 0.91 1.18
N MET A 52 1.96 -0.13 1.13
CA MET A 52 2.32 -0.94 2.30
C MET A 52 3.14 -0.17 3.34
N VAL A 53 3.88 0.86 2.95
CA VAL A 53 4.66 1.70 3.88
C VAL A 53 3.84 2.89 4.38
N VAL A 54 3.15 3.59 3.47
CA VAL A 54 2.37 4.79 3.83
C VAL A 54 1.19 4.45 4.74
N SER A 55 0.51 3.33 4.50
CA SER A 55 -0.66 2.93 5.30
C SER A 55 -0.33 2.75 6.79
N PRO A 56 0.65 1.93 7.22
CA PRO A 56 1.00 1.80 8.63
C PRO A 56 1.52 3.10 9.25
N LEU A 57 2.23 3.95 8.49
CA LEU A 57 2.63 5.27 8.97
C LEU A 57 1.41 6.16 9.30
N LEU A 58 0.41 6.19 8.41
CA LEU A 58 -0.83 6.93 8.64
C LEU A 58 -1.66 6.34 9.78
N ILE A 59 -1.66 5.01 9.93
CA ILE A 59 -2.30 4.32 11.06
C ILE A 59 -1.64 4.73 12.38
N MET A 60 -0.31 4.73 12.45
CA MET A 60 0.45 5.18 13.62
C MET A 60 0.15 6.64 13.94
N LEU A 61 0.23 7.54 12.95
CA LEU A 61 -0.09 8.96 13.14
C LEU A 61 -1.52 9.15 13.68
N LYS A 62 -2.48 8.38 13.15
CA LYS A 62 -3.87 8.40 13.63
C LYS A 62 -4.02 7.84 15.04
N PHE A 63 -3.23 6.83 15.39
CA PHE A 63 -3.23 6.25 16.74
C PHE A 63 -2.69 7.23 17.77
N PHE A 64 -1.52 7.84 17.52
CA PHE A 64 -0.93 8.83 18.42
C PHE A 64 -1.81 10.08 18.57
N SER A 65 -2.39 10.57 17.48
CA SER A 65 -3.29 11.73 17.56
C SER A 65 -4.57 11.45 18.37
N ARG A 66 -5.09 10.21 18.34
CA ARG A 66 -6.21 9.82 19.21
C ARG A 66 -5.82 9.67 20.67
N LEU A 67 -4.59 9.24 20.96
CA LEU A 67 -4.08 9.17 22.32
C LEU A 67 -3.91 10.57 22.92
N ASP A 68 -3.34 11.49 22.15
CA ASP A 68 -3.11 12.88 22.55
C ASP A 68 -4.44 13.60 22.88
N ASN A 69 -5.46 13.42 22.03
CA ASN A 69 -6.81 13.98 22.26
C ASN A 69 -7.62 13.34 23.40
N LYS A 70 -7.11 12.27 24.02
CA LYS A 70 -7.83 11.56 25.09
C LYS A 70 -7.39 12.00 26.49
N SER A 71 -6.34 12.82 26.59
CA SER A 71 -5.94 13.52 27.82
C SER A 71 -6.66 14.85 27.96
#